data_AF-A0A8I1N9V8-F1
#
_entry.id   AF-A0A8I1N9V8-F1
#
_cell.length_a   1.000
_cell.length_b   1.000
_cell.length_c   1.000
_cell.angle_alpha   90.00
_cell.angle_beta   90.00
_cell.angle_gamma   90.00
#
_symmetry.space_group_name_H-M   'P 1'
#
loop_
_entity.id
_entity.type
_entity.pdbx_description
1 polymer ?
#
loop_
_entity_poly.entity_id
_entity_poly.type
_entity_poly.pdbx_seq_one_letter_code
_entity_poly.pdbx_strand_id
1 'polypeptide(L)'
;MAFNIYGNAGTTLVAGVNASTITATRYLNVLKGLNSLSGVTGVAGTYNGYNYSLVANGLLADSWDLLVYLSGPSAIDTQASIRKSAQRLRGVFNHAATSTNFANMNTYDCNLFDSQGMCLSGGGRYTNGDNPDSSSTSAVVVFGYKASENIRIGGFLDENVNNNMPTGIKVSNKTPMMGVFLVWNQNTDALGYQVKLANAYLDNDIKTTRDVIGTSEAGVGSTNLNTQSYVGELSYAFTYRDNTLLRPYLALRYTVIKQDGYTETGVSFPLRYASLADRSTTALVGLKLHHAMTPRITLTGSLGVEHDLEHRVDDYSATSTGISGLTSENFNDSIQRTRTVASAGAYYAVSKKQRISGDIYYQQLPFQSTGSTTAYVSYMIGF
;
A
#
# COMPACT_ATOMS: atom_id res chain seq x y z
N MET A 1 45.47 18.59 -29.62
CA MET A 1 46.02 17.48 -28.80
C MET A 1 44.85 16.66 -28.28
N ALA A 2 44.97 15.34 -28.09
CA ALA A 2 43.93 14.54 -27.47
C ALA A 2 44.45 13.93 -26.16
N PHE A 3 43.77 14.21 -25.05
CA PHE A 3 43.97 13.52 -23.79
C PHE A 3 43.13 12.23 -23.81
N ASN A 4 43.74 11.09 -23.47
CA ASN A 4 43.05 9.82 -23.40
C ASN A 4 43.55 9.02 -22.20
N ILE A 5 42.62 8.41 -21.46
CA ILE A 5 42.94 7.32 -20.55
C ILE A 5 43.16 6.07 -21.39
N TYR A 6 44.32 5.44 -21.23
CA TYR A 6 44.73 4.34 -22.08
C TYR A 6 43.85 3.09 -21.85
N GLY A 7 43.24 2.59 -22.92
CA GLY A 7 42.27 1.49 -22.87
C GLY A 7 40.81 1.92 -22.76
N ASN A 8 40.50 3.22 -22.86
CA ASN A 8 39.12 3.68 -22.92
C ASN A 8 38.39 3.19 -24.19
N ALA A 9 37.06 3.07 -24.10
CA ALA A 9 36.20 2.63 -25.21
C ALA A 9 36.50 3.46 -26.48
N GLY A 10 36.84 2.76 -27.57
CA GLY A 10 37.21 3.39 -28.85
C GLY A 10 38.70 3.67 -29.04
N THR A 11 39.58 3.30 -28.09
CA THR A 11 41.04 3.38 -28.28
C THR A 11 41.63 2.03 -28.63
N THR A 12 42.50 1.97 -29.66
CA THR A 12 43.26 0.74 -29.97
C THR A 12 44.35 0.56 -28.93
N LEU A 13 44.35 -0.60 -28.26
CA LEU A 13 45.43 -0.97 -27.35
C LEU A 13 46.73 -1.19 -28.15
N VAL A 14 47.79 -0.51 -27.75
CA VAL A 14 49.17 -0.80 -28.11
C VAL A 14 49.57 -2.18 -27.56
N ALA A 15 50.12 -3.02 -28.43
CA ALA A 15 50.57 -4.35 -28.07
C ALA A 15 51.62 -4.30 -26.94
N GLY A 16 51.42 -5.11 -25.89
CA GLY A 16 52.31 -5.19 -24.74
C GLY A 16 52.08 -4.14 -23.65
N VAL A 17 51.09 -3.25 -23.78
CA VAL A 17 50.74 -2.26 -22.75
C VAL A 17 49.35 -2.55 -22.20
N ASN A 18 49.24 -2.72 -20.88
CA ASN A 18 47.97 -2.95 -20.18
C ASN A 18 47.13 -1.67 -20.11
N ALA A 19 45.80 -1.84 -20.12
CA ALA A 19 44.86 -0.74 -19.91
C ALA A 19 45.10 -0.06 -18.55
N SER A 20 44.85 1.25 -18.47
CA SER A 20 44.97 2.00 -17.22
C SER A 20 43.98 1.48 -16.18
N THR A 21 44.41 1.36 -14.94
CA THR A 21 43.52 1.12 -13.80
C THR A 21 43.34 2.43 -13.04
N ILE A 22 42.09 2.87 -12.91
CA ILE A 22 41.76 4.09 -12.15
C ILE A 22 40.80 3.76 -11.02
N THR A 23 40.85 4.57 -9.96
CA THR A 23 39.92 4.57 -8.84
C THR A 23 39.32 5.97 -8.69
N ALA A 24 38.22 6.11 -7.95
CA ALA A 24 37.65 7.42 -7.64
C ALA A 24 38.62 8.21 -6.74
N THR A 25 39.41 9.08 -7.36
CA THR A 25 40.40 9.92 -6.70
C THR A 25 40.82 11.06 -7.64
N ARG A 26 41.66 11.97 -7.12
CA ARG A 26 42.30 13.03 -7.89
C ARG A 26 43.74 12.65 -8.17
N TYR A 27 44.07 12.37 -9.42
CA TYR A 27 45.46 12.15 -9.85
C TYR A 27 46.09 13.49 -10.18
N LEU A 28 47.15 13.83 -9.45
CA LEU A 28 47.79 15.12 -9.57
C LEU A 28 48.72 15.20 -10.78
N ASN A 29 48.75 16.35 -11.43
CA ASN A 29 49.74 16.74 -12.43
C ASN A 29 49.84 15.80 -13.62
N VAL A 30 48.70 15.32 -14.13
CA VAL A 30 48.63 14.37 -15.25
C VAL A 30 48.92 15.03 -16.61
N LEU A 31 48.79 16.36 -16.69
CA LEU A 31 49.06 17.14 -17.90
C LEU A 31 49.67 18.50 -17.50
N LYS A 32 50.79 18.87 -18.12
CA LYS A 32 51.61 20.05 -17.73
C LYS A 32 51.99 20.90 -18.93
N GLY A 33 52.33 22.16 -18.69
CA GLY A 33 52.84 23.10 -19.69
C GLY A 33 51.74 23.71 -20.57
N LEU A 34 50.47 23.63 -20.12
CA LEU A 34 49.32 24.16 -20.85
C LEU A 34 48.59 25.19 -19.99
N ASN A 35 48.66 26.45 -20.40
CA ASN A 35 47.95 27.56 -19.76
C ASN A 35 46.42 27.48 -19.91
N SER A 36 45.93 26.69 -20.88
CA SER A 36 44.52 26.41 -21.09
C SER A 36 44.34 25.04 -21.77
N LEU A 37 43.14 24.45 -21.62
CA LEU A 37 42.76 23.25 -22.36
C LEU A 37 42.18 23.55 -23.76
N SER A 38 42.30 24.80 -24.24
CA SER A 38 41.85 25.17 -25.58
C SER A 38 42.61 24.37 -26.64
N GLY A 39 41.89 23.62 -27.48
CA GLY A 39 42.49 22.71 -28.47
C GLY A 39 42.93 21.34 -27.93
N VAL A 40 42.62 21.02 -26.67
CA VAL A 40 42.74 19.68 -26.08
C VAL A 40 41.38 18.99 -26.12
N THR A 41 41.29 17.82 -26.76
CA THR A 41 40.09 16.97 -26.79
C THR A 41 40.20 15.86 -25.75
N GLY A 42 39.06 15.24 -25.36
CA GLY A 42 39.05 14.16 -24.36
C GLY A 42 39.28 14.61 -22.92
N VAL A 43 39.16 15.91 -22.64
CA VAL A 43 39.39 16.49 -21.31
C VAL A 43 38.37 16.05 -20.26
N ALA A 44 37.29 15.40 -20.67
CA ALA A 44 36.35 14.71 -19.80
C ALA A 44 35.72 13.52 -20.54
N GLY A 45 35.27 12.52 -19.78
CA GLY A 45 34.63 11.33 -20.35
C GLY A 45 34.28 10.29 -19.30
N THR A 46 33.93 9.09 -19.77
CA THR A 46 33.68 7.90 -18.94
C THR A 46 34.76 6.85 -19.18
N TYR A 47 35.14 6.11 -18.13
CA TYR A 47 36.05 4.97 -18.21
C TYR A 47 35.72 3.96 -17.11
N ASN A 48 35.39 2.73 -17.48
CA ASN A 48 35.18 1.60 -16.56
C ASN A 48 34.26 1.93 -15.35
N GLY A 49 33.13 2.62 -15.58
CA GLY A 49 32.17 3.00 -14.54
C GLY A 49 32.49 4.28 -13.76
N TYR A 50 33.55 4.98 -14.13
CA TYR A 50 33.92 6.29 -13.59
C TYR A 50 33.74 7.38 -14.62
N ASN A 51 33.32 8.56 -14.16
CA ASN A 51 33.47 9.81 -14.88
C ASN A 51 34.86 10.37 -14.57
N TYR A 52 35.48 11.00 -15.56
CA TYR A 52 36.71 11.73 -15.36
C TYR A 52 36.66 13.10 -16.02
N SER A 53 37.42 14.04 -15.47
CA SER A 53 37.64 15.36 -16.07
C SER A 53 39.01 15.90 -15.68
N LEU A 54 39.61 16.70 -16.57
CA LEU A 54 40.78 17.50 -16.25
C LEU A 54 40.34 18.77 -15.52
N VAL A 55 40.93 19.00 -14.35
CA VAL A 55 40.70 20.18 -13.52
C VAL A 55 42.02 20.88 -13.25
N ALA A 56 42.01 22.21 -13.11
CA ALA A 56 43.23 22.96 -12.82
C ALA A 56 43.89 22.48 -11.53
N ASN A 57 45.22 22.33 -11.54
CA ASN A 57 45.97 21.97 -10.35
C ASN A 57 45.91 23.13 -9.32
N GLY A 58 45.74 22.79 -8.04
CA GLY A 58 45.57 23.79 -6.99
C GLY A 58 46.85 24.51 -6.55
N LEU A 59 48.03 24.04 -6.98
CA LEU A 59 49.34 24.50 -6.50
C LEU A 59 50.28 24.94 -7.62
N LEU A 60 50.19 24.31 -8.80
CA LEU A 60 51.07 24.55 -9.94
C LEU A 60 50.31 25.23 -11.08
N ALA A 61 50.84 26.35 -11.56
CA ALA A 61 50.37 26.99 -12.78
C ALA A 61 50.59 26.07 -13.99
N ASP A 62 49.76 26.23 -15.02
CA ASP A 62 49.83 25.50 -16.29
C ASP A 62 49.82 23.96 -16.13
N SER A 63 49.23 23.46 -15.04
CA SER A 63 49.15 22.04 -14.69
C SER A 63 47.69 21.64 -14.43
N TRP A 64 47.35 20.42 -14.84
CA TRP A 64 46.01 19.86 -14.77
C TRP A 64 46.04 18.49 -14.08
N ASP A 65 45.07 18.27 -13.22
CA ASP A 65 44.82 17.02 -12.50
C ASP A 65 43.70 16.24 -13.17
N LEU A 66 43.73 14.91 -13.09
CA LEU A 66 42.61 14.06 -13.49
C LEU A 66 41.73 13.82 -12.27
N LEU A 67 40.56 14.43 -12.25
CA LEU A 67 39.53 14.13 -11.27
C LEU A 67 38.71 12.94 -11.77
N VAL A 68 38.75 11.83 -11.04
CA VAL A 68 37.98 10.62 -11.31
C VAL A 68 36.95 10.41 -10.20
N TYR A 69 35.70 10.18 -10.56
CA TYR A 69 34.60 9.95 -9.63
C TYR A 69 33.64 8.90 -10.20
N LEU A 70 32.91 8.20 -9.34
CA LEU A 70 31.94 7.20 -9.80
C LEU A 70 30.91 7.87 -10.71
N SER A 71 30.54 7.21 -11.82
CA SER A 71 29.57 7.77 -12.78
C SER A 71 28.16 7.97 -12.19
N GLY A 72 27.91 7.51 -10.96
CA GLY A 72 26.59 7.48 -10.34
C GLY A 72 25.66 6.46 -11.02
N PRO A 73 24.48 6.20 -10.44
CA PRO A 73 23.49 5.32 -11.05
C PRO A 73 22.93 5.95 -12.34
N SER A 74 22.69 5.12 -13.36
CA SER A 74 22.06 5.58 -14.60
C SER A 74 20.58 5.93 -14.37
N ALA A 75 20.07 6.91 -15.12
CA ALA A 75 18.65 7.29 -15.05
C ALA A 75 17.72 6.13 -15.48
N ILE A 76 18.13 5.34 -16.47
CA ILE A 76 17.35 4.19 -16.97
C ILE A 76 17.21 3.11 -15.91
N ASP A 77 18.32 2.73 -15.28
CA ASP A 77 18.34 1.72 -14.21
C ASP A 77 17.56 2.19 -12.98
N THR A 78 17.73 3.47 -12.62
CA THR A 78 17.01 4.10 -11.51
C THR A 78 15.51 4.16 -11.81
N GLN A 79 15.11 4.48 -13.04
CA GLN A 79 13.70 4.48 -13.46
C GLN A 79 13.09 3.08 -13.41
N ALA A 80 13.81 2.06 -13.88
CA ALA A 80 13.36 0.67 -13.78
C ALA A 80 13.16 0.25 -12.31
N SER A 81 14.06 0.70 -11.44
CA SER A 81 14.00 0.47 -10.00
C SER A 81 12.78 1.18 -9.36
N ILE A 82 12.48 2.42 -9.75
CA ILE A 82 11.26 3.17 -9.33
C ILE A 82 9.99 2.44 -9.78
N ARG A 83 9.92 1.95 -11.03
CA ARG A 83 8.79 1.16 -11.55
C ARG A 83 8.47 -0.05 -10.70
N LYS A 84 9.52 -0.77 -10.31
CA LYS A 84 9.38 -1.97 -9.48
C LYS A 84 8.91 -1.63 -8.06
N SER A 85 9.41 -0.53 -7.49
CA SER A 85 8.89 0.00 -6.22
C SER A 85 7.41 0.35 -6.31
N ALA A 86 6.96 1.01 -7.38
CA ALA A 86 5.55 1.34 -7.60
C ALA A 86 4.68 0.06 -7.63
N GLN A 87 5.10 -0.96 -8.38
CA GLN A 87 4.40 -2.25 -8.46
C GLN A 87 4.23 -2.92 -7.09
N ARG A 88 5.28 -2.92 -6.27
CA ARG A 88 5.24 -3.49 -4.92
C ARG A 88 4.36 -2.69 -3.97
N LEU A 89 4.42 -1.36 -4.06
CA LEU A 89 3.66 -0.47 -3.20
C LEU A 89 2.14 -0.60 -3.41
N ARG A 90 1.69 -0.99 -4.61
CA ARG A 90 0.29 -1.35 -4.86
C ARG A 90 -0.24 -2.42 -3.91
N GLY A 91 0.60 -3.37 -3.49
CA GLY A 91 0.22 -4.38 -2.48
C GLY A 91 -0.15 -3.78 -1.14
N VAL A 92 0.57 -2.73 -0.73
CA VAL A 92 0.30 -2.02 0.53
C VAL A 92 -1.00 -1.23 0.44
N PHE A 93 -1.25 -0.55 -0.69
CA PHE A 93 -2.49 0.17 -0.94
C PHE A 93 -3.68 -0.80 -1.00
N ASN A 94 -3.53 -1.94 -1.68
CA ASN A 94 -4.51 -3.03 -1.67
C ASN A 94 -4.80 -3.49 -0.25
N HIS A 95 -3.78 -3.76 0.56
CA HIS A 95 -3.94 -4.21 1.93
C HIS A 95 -4.69 -3.19 2.82
N ALA A 96 -4.40 -1.90 2.65
CA ALA A 96 -5.09 -0.83 3.35
C ALA A 96 -6.58 -0.71 2.93
N ALA A 97 -6.84 -0.80 1.63
CA ALA A 97 -8.20 -0.83 1.09
C ALA A 97 -8.99 -2.03 1.61
N THR A 98 -8.41 -3.23 1.56
CA THR A 98 -9.12 -4.46 1.96
C THR A 98 -9.46 -4.48 3.44
N SER A 99 -8.53 -4.02 4.29
CA SER A 99 -8.73 -3.97 5.74
C SER A 99 -9.84 -3.00 6.14
N THR A 100 -9.88 -1.81 5.54
CA THR A 100 -10.95 -0.82 5.80
C THR A 100 -12.29 -1.22 5.16
N ASN A 101 -12.27 -1.85 3.97
CA ASN A 101 -13.47 -2.40 3.34
C ASN A 101 -14.11 -3.49 4.20
N PHE A 102 -13.28 -4.38 4.75
CA PHE A 102 -13.74 -5.44 5.65
C PHE A 102 -14.48 -4.81 6.84
N ALA A 103 -13.83 -3.90 7.57
CA ALA A 103 -14.44 -3.19 8.71
C ALA A 103 -15.80 -2.54 8.37
N ASN A 104 -15.90 -1.95 7.19
CA ASN A 104 -17.11 -1.24 6.75
C ASN A 104 -18.29 -2.17 6.40
N MET A 105 -18.04 -3.39 5.88
CA MET A 105 -19.07 -4.31 5.36
C MET A 105 -19.78 -5.19 6.42
N ASN A 106 -20.05 -4.65 7.60
CA ASN A 106 -20.78 -5.30 8.73
C ASN A 106 -20.07 -6.48 9.39
N THR A 107 -18.78 -6.67 9.16
CA THR A 107 -18.01 -7.71 9.86
C THR A 107 -17.52 -7.24 11.23
N TYR A 108 -17.20 -5.94 11.38
CA TYR A 108 -16.96 -5.32 12.69
C TYR A 108 -18.25 -4.75 13.25
N ASP A 109 -19.07 -5.69 13.70
CA ASP A 109 -20.35 -5.39 14.27
C ASP A 109 -20.62 -6.23 15.51
N CYS A 110 -21.10 -5.58 16.57
CA CYS A 110 -21.51 -6.23 17.81
C CYS A 110 -23.01 -6.00 18.01
N ASN A 111 -23.81 -7.02 17.65
CA ASN A 111 -25.27 -6.91 17.59
C ASN A 111 -26.01 -7.83 18.58
N LEU A 112 -25.29 -8.41 19.54
CA LEU A 112 -25.83 -9.30 20.56
C LEU A 112 -25.95 -8.55 21.88
N PHE A 113 -27.14 -8.06 22.17
CA PHE A 113 -27.41 -7.23 23.35
C PHE A 113 -28.21 -7.97 24.41
N ASP A 114 -28.03 -7.57 25.67
CA ASP A 114 -28.84 -8.01 26.80
C ASP A 114 -29.42 -6.79 27.54
N SER A 115 -29.80 -6.93 28.82
CA SER A 115 -30.54 -5.92 29.58
C SER A 115 -29.84 -4.56 29.72
N GLN A 116 -28.51 -4.52 29.71
CA GLN A 116 -27.74 -3.27 29.79
C GLN A 116 -27.47 -2.68 28.40
N GLY A 117 -27.87 -3.38 27.33
CA GLY A 117 -27.75 -2.93 25.95
C GLY A 117 -26.32 -2.91 25.44
N MET A 118 -25.37 -3.59 26.09
CA MET A 118 -23.96 -3.60 25.73
C MET A 118 -23.59 -4.90 25.03
N CYS A 119 -22.58 -4.82 24.15
CA CYS A 119 -22.04 -5.95 23.41
C CYS A 119 -20.52 -5.79 23.29
N LEU A 120 -19.77 -6.85 23.58
CA LEU A 120 -18.33 -6.91 23.36
C LEU A 120 -18.00 -8.11 22.46
N SER A 121 -17.17 -7.90 21.45
CA SER A 121 -16.63 -8.95 20.60
C SER A 121 -15.11 -8.88 20.54
N GLY A 122 -14.48 -10.05 20.60
CA GLY A 122 -13.06 -10.24 20.36
C GLY A 122 -12.84 -11.30 19.29
N GLY A 123 -11.88 -11.09 18.39
CA GLY A 123 -11.63 -12.01 17.30
C GLY A 123 -10.26 -11.87 16.66
N GLY A 124 -9.94 -12.82 15.79
CA GLY A 124 -8.73 -12.82 14.97
C GLY A 124 -9.10 -12.72 13.50
N ARG A 125 -8.41 -11.84 12.77
CA ARG A 125 -8.55 -11.66 11.32
C ARG A 125 -7.27 -12.10 10.62
N TYR A 126 -7.40 -12.91 9.58
CA TYR A 126 -6.33 -13.21 8.64
C TYR A 126 -6.73 -12.68 7.27
N THR A 127 -5.88 -11.91 6.61
CA THR A 127 -6.12 -11.40 5.25
C THR A 127 -4.96 -11.78 4.36
N ASN A 128 -5.27 -12.27 3.17
CA ASN A 128 -4.32 -12.53 2.08
C ASN A 128 -4.74 -11.72 0.86
N GLY A 129 -3.79 -11.11 0.17
CA GLY A 129 -3.99 -10.40 -1.09
C GLY A 129 -3.01 -10.90 -2.12
N ASP A 130 -3.49 -11.10 -3.34
CA ASP A 130 -2.69 -11.67 -4.41
C ASP A 130 -2.11 -10.57 -5.31
N ASN A 131 -0.85 -10.77 -5.73
CA ASN A 131 -0.13 -9.98 -6.72
C ASN A 131 -0.17 -8.43 -6.53
N PRO A 132 0.84 -7.86 -5.85
CA PRO A 132 1.94 -8.55 -5.17
C PRO A 132 1.45 -9.18 -3.85
N ASP A 133 1.98 -10.36 -3.55
CA ASP A 133 1.54 -11.14 -2.39
C ASP A 133 1.71 -10.36 -1.09
N SER A 134 0.64 -10.29 -0.32
CA SER A 134 0.62 -9.68 1.00
C SER A 134 -0.28 -10.47 1.93
N SER A 135 0.14 -10.65 3.17
CA SER A 135 -0.69 -11.28 4.19
C SER A 135 -0.54 -10.61 5.54
N SER A 136 -1.58 -10.72 6.35
CA SER A 136 -1.62 -10.12 7.67
C SER A 136 -2.50 -10.90 8.63
N THR A 137 -2.07 -10.98 9.87
CA THR A 137 -2.85 -11.47 11.01
C THR A 137 -3.10 -10.32 11.97
N SER A 138 -4.35 -10.10 12.34
CA SER A 138 -4.76 -9.00 13.21
C SER A 138 -5.63 -9.49 14.36
N ALA A 139 -5.53 -8.82 15.51
CA ALA A 139 -6.42 -9.00 16.65
C ALA A 139 -7.47 -7.88 16.63
N VAL A 140 -8.74 -8.24 16.82
CA VAL A 140 -9.86 -7.30 16.69
C VAL A 140 -10.67 -7.29 17.97
N VAL A 141 -11.01 -6.10 18.45
CA VAL A 141 -12.00 -5.87 19.51
C VAL A 141 -13.09 -4.94 18.98
N VAL A 142 -14.35 -5.30 19.18
CA VAL A 142 -15.51 -4.49 18.78
C VAL A 142 -16.41 -4.29 20.00
N PHE A 143 -16.82 -3.05 20.22
CA PHE A 143 -17.80 -2.69 21.24
C PHE A 143 -19.07 -2.16 20.58
N GLY A 144 -20.23 -2.55 21.10
CA GLY A 144 -21.54 -2.06 20.65
C GLY A 144 -22.42 -1.67 21.84
N TYR A 145 -23.25 -0.65 21.63
CA TYR A 145 -24.23 -0.16 22.57
C TYR A 145 -25.57 0.11 21.87
N LYS A 146 -26.64 -0.50 22.39
CA LYS A 146 -28.02 -0.32 21.95
C LYS A 146 -28.64 0.89 22.65
N ALA A 147 -28.44 2.06 22.05
CA ALA A 147 -28.91 3.34 22.58
C ALA A 147 -30.44 3.46 22.63
N SER A 148 -31.16 2.76 21.74
CA SER A 148 -32.62 2.61 21.79
C SER A 148 -33.06 1.28 21.17
N GLU A 149 -34.36 0.99 21.15
CA GLU A 149 -34.86 -0.24 20.51
C GLU A 149 -34.49 -0.33 19.01
N ASN A 150 -34.31 0.82 18.36
CA ASN A 150 -34.05 0.96 16.93
C ASN A 150 -32.64 1.43 16.60
N ILE A 151 -31.89 2.00 17.56
CA ILE A 151 -30.57 2.59 17.32
C ILE A 151 -29.51 1.83 18.10
N ARG A 152 -28.41 1.51 17.42
CA ARG A 152 -27.19 1.01 18.04
C ARG A 152 -25.97 1.72 17.46
N ILE A 153 -25.00 1.95 18.33
CA ILE A 153 -23.73 2.59 18.02
C ILE A 153 -22.60 1.69 18.50
N GLY A 154 -21.42 1.84 17.93
CA GLY A 154 -20.27 1.06 18.39
C GLY A 154 -18.98 1.53 17.77
N GLY A 155 -17.90 0.86 18.14
CA GLY A 155 -16.58 1.11 17.61
C GLY A 155 -15.70 -0.11 17.70
N PHE A 156 -14.57 -0.07 17.01
CA PHE A 156 -13.63 -1.18 16.96
C PHE A 156 -12.19 -0.72 17.02
N LEU A 157 -11.32 -1.65 17.43
CA LEU A 157 -9.88 -1.59 17.31
C LEU A 157 -9.41 -2.88 16.61
N ASP A 158 -8.60 -2.75 15.56
CA ASP A 158 -7.93 -3.85 14.85
C ASP A 158 -6.43 -3.57 14.85
N GLU A 159 -5.66 -4.45 15.49
CA GLU A 159 -4.21 -4.34 15.59
C GLU A 159 -3.55 -5.45 14.79
N ASN A 160 -2.63 -5.07 13.90
CA ASN A 160 -1.85 -6.00 13.08
C ASN A 160 -0.76 -6.63 13.96
N VAL A 161 -0.88 -7.93 14.20
CA VAL A 161 0.06 -8.68 15.04
C VAL A 161 1.25 -9.16 14.21
N ASN A 162 1.00 -9.54 12.95
CA ASN A 162 2.02 -9.99 12.03
C ASN A 162 1.61 -9.64 10.60
N ASN A 163 2.58 -9.24 9.78
CA ASN A 163 2.36 -9.05 8.36
C ASN A 163 3.54 -9.54 7.53
N ASN A 164 3.23 -9.93 6.30
CA ASN A 164 4.19 -10.20 5.24
C ASN A 164 3.83 -9.30 4.07
N MET A 165 4.73 -8.39 3.73
CA MET A 165 4.57 -7.43 2.64
C MET A 165 5.53 -7.76 1.49
N PRO A 166 5.29 -7.23 0.28
CA PRO A 166 6.20 -7.44 -0.84
C PRO A 166 7.65 -7.09 -0.49
N THR A 167 8.61 -7.83 -1.06
CA THR A 167 10.04 -7.69 -0.74
C THR A 167 10.50 -6.24 -0.72
N GLY A 168 11.32 -5.86 0.26
CA GLY A 168 11.80 -4.48 0.40
C GLY A 168 10.76 -3.52 0.98
N ILE A 169 9.56 -3.97 1.34
CA ILE A 169 8.58 -3.16 2.07
C ILE A 169 8.34 -3.77 3.44
N LYS A 170 8.40 -2.95 4.49
CA LYS A 170 7.95 -3.30 5.83
C LYS A 170 6.86 -2.34 6.25
N VAL A 171 5.79 -2.88 6.83
CA VAL A 171 4.67 -2.12 7.36
C VAL A 171 4.59 -2.40 8.85
N SER A 172 4.48 -1.36 9.67
CA SER A 172 4.27 -1.47 11.10
C SER A 172 3.11 -0.58 11.55
N ASN A 173 2.37 -1.06 12.54
CA ASN A 173 1.27 -0.30 13.11
C ASN A 173 1.82 0.89 13.87
N LYS A 174 1.41 2.08 13.45
CA LYS A 174 1.63 3.31 14.22
C LYS A 174 0.53 3.48 15.25
N THR A 175 -0.70 3.22 14.85
CA THR A 175 -1.85 3.05 15.72
C THR A 175 -2.70 1.87 15.25
N PRO A 176 -3.43 1.18 16.15
CA PRO A 176 -4.46 0.24 15.74
C PRO A 176 -5.45 0.90 14.78
N MET A 177 -5.90 0.16 13.77
CA MET A 177 -7.01 0.59 12.94
C MET A 177 -8.24 0.75 13.83
N MET A 178 -8.95 1.85 13.65
CA MET A 178 -10.09 2.17 14.50
C MET A 178 -11.23 2.76 13.70
N GLY A 179 -12.44 2.67 14.24
CA GLY A 179 -13.60 3.23 13.59
C GLY A 179 -14.83 3.17 14.47
N VAL A 180 -15.86 3.88 14.04
CA VAL A 180 -17.17 3.88 14.69
C VAL A 180 -18.26 3.55 13.69
N PHE A 181 -19.38 3.07 14.19
CA PHE A 181 -20.56 2.81 13.40
C PHE A 181 -21.84 3.23 14.14
N LEU A 182 -22.86 3.55 13.37
CA LEU A 182 -24.22 3.82 13.79
C LEU A 182 -25.16 3.04 12.88
N VAL A 183 -26.12 2.35 13.48
CA VAL A 183 -27.14 1.60 12.76
C VAL A 183 -28.51 1.95 13.32
N TRP A 184 -29.41 2.33 12.43
CA TRP A 184 -30.83 2.54 12.70
C TRP A 184 -31.65 1.46 11.98
N ASN A 185 -32.61 0.86 12.68
CA ASN A 185 -33.57 -0.09 12.15
C ASN A 185 -34.99 0.47 12.26
N GLN A 186 -35.81 0.25 11.23
CA GLN A 186 -37.23 0.60 11.25
C GLN A 186 -37.98 -0.19 12.33
N ASN A 187 -37.77 -1.51 12.38
CA ASN A 187 -38.41 -2.40 13.34
C ASN A 187 -37.40 -2.96 14.36
N THR A 188 -37.88 -3.30 15.55
CA THR A 188 -37.05 -3.78 16.68
C THR A 188 -36.50 -5.18 16.47
N ASP A 189 -37.14 -5.97 15.60
CA ASP A 189 -36.69 -7.27 15.11
C ASP A 189 -35.66 -7.18 13.97
N ALA A 190 -35.25 -5.95 13.61
CA ALA A 190 -34.35 -5.62 12.50
C ALA A 190 -34.89 -5.98 11.10
N LEU A 191 -36.20 -6.23 10.97
CA LEU A 191 -36.90 -6.27 9.68
C LEU A 191 -37.22 -4.85 9.19
N GLY A 192 -37.61 -4.74 7.92
CA GLY A 192 -37.86 -3.47 7.27
C GLY A 192 -36.57 -2.72 6.93
N TYR A 193 -36.65 -1.39 6.85
CA TYR A 193 -35.51 -0.56 6.48
C TYR A 193 -34.43 -0.54 7.57
N GLN A 194 -33.16 -0.55 7.15
CA GLN A 194 -32.01 -0.29 7.99
C GLN A 194 -31.08 0.70 7.29
N VAL A 195 -30.60 1.68 8.06
CA VAL A 195 -29.56 2.61 7.65
C VAL A 195 -28.33 2.37 8.52
N LYS A 196 -27.17 2.25 7.89
CA LYS A 196 -25.88 2.17 8.57
C LYS A 196 -24.96 3.27 8.08
N LEU A 197 -24.29 3.92 9.02
CA LEU A 197 -23.15 4.80 8.78
C LEU A 197 -21.94 4.21 9.51
N ALA A 198 -20.80 4.15 8.86
CA ALA A 198 -19.56 3.69 9.50
C ALA A 198 -18.33 4.35 8.89
N ASN A 199 -17.25 4.34 9.65
CA ASN A 199 -15.94 4.74 9.17
C ASN A 199 -14.84 3.80 9.64
N ALA A 200 -13.69 3.86 8.98
CA ALA A 200 -12.46 3.22 9.38
C ALA A 200 -11.29 4.18 9.15
N TYR A 201 -10.37 4.24 10.12
CA TYR A 201 -9.14 5.00 10.10
C TYR A 201 -7.97 4.05 10.37
N LEU A 202 -6.98 4.04 9.48
CA LEU A 202 -5.76 3.24 9.58
C LEU A 202 -4.55 4.16 9.42
N ASP A 203 -3.56 4.03 10.31
CA ASP A 203 -2.31 4.78 10.26
C ASP A 203 -1.13 3.83 10.51
N ASN A 204 -0.29 3.68 9.49
CA ASN A 204 0.84 2.75 9.48
C ASN A 204 2.14 3.48 9.11
N ASP A 205 3.24 3.04 9.70
CA ASP A 205 4.58 3.38 9.22
C ASP A 205 4.97 2.41 8.10
N ILE A 206 5.47 2.94 6.99
CA ILE A 206 6.04 2.20 5.87
C ILE A 206 7.55 2.46 5.83
N LYS A 207 8.33 1.39 5.79
CA LYS A 207 9.75 1.43 5.43
C LYS A 207 9.96 0.72 4.11
N THR A 208 10.48 1.43 3.12
CA THR A 208 10.74 0.93 1.78
C THR A 208 12.24 0.92 1.51
N THR A 209 12.74 -0.20 0.99
CA THR A 209 14.06 -0.36 0.41
C THR A 209 13.88 -0.64 -1.06
N ARG A 210 14.36 0.27 -1.90
CA ARG A 210 14.27 0.17 -3.34
C ARG A 210 15.21 -0.91 -3.87
N ASP A 211 14.77 -1.64 -4.89
CA ASP A 211 15.57 -2.71 -5.51
C ASP A 211 16.75 -2.17 -6.30
N VAL A 212 17.88 -2.89 -6.26
CA VAL A 212 19.01 -2.65 -7.16
C VAL A 212 18.73 -3.30 -8.51
N ILE A 213 18.58 -2.48 -9.53
CA ILE A 213 18.54 -2.87 -10.94
C ILE A 213 19.73 -2.21 -11.63
N GLY A 214 20.58 -2.99 -12.32
CA GLY A 214 21.77 -2.45 -13.00
C GLY A 214 22.66 -1.64 -12.06
N THR A 215 22.87 -0.37 -12.40
CA THR A 215 23.69 0.57 -11.61
C THR A 215 22.94 1.33 -10.52
N SER A 216 21.63 1.11 -10.35
CA SER A 216 20.84 1.83 -9.35
C SER A 216 21.21 1.46 -7.91
N GLU A 217 20.98 2.39 -6.97
CA GLU A 217 21.33 2.18 -5.56
C GLU A 217 20.13 1.70 -4.72
N ALA A 218 20.38 0.98 -3.63
CA ALA A 218 19.37 0.43 -2.71
C ALA A 218 18.87 1.47 -1.69
N GLY A 219 18.25 2.55 -2.15
CA GLY A 219 17.79 3.64 -1.27
C GLY A 219 16.75 3.18 -0.24
N VAL A 220 16.88 3.66 0.99
CA VAL A 220 15.94 3.34 2.09
C VAL A 220 15.16 4.58 2.50
N GLY A 221 13.83 4.50 2.48
CA GLY A 221 12.93 5.56 2.93
C GLY A 221 11.95 5.08 3.98
N SER A 222 11.55 5.99 4.87
CA SER A 222 10.45 5.78 5.82
C SER A 222 9.38 6.85 5.60
N THR A 223 8.11 6.47 5.65
CA THR A 223 6.97 7.35 5.46
C THR A 223 5.75 6.84 6.23
N ASN A 224 4.69 7.65 6.30
CA ASN A 224 3.41 7.26 6.89
C ASN A 224 2.40 6.95 5.78
N LEU A 225 1.54 5.97 6.05
CA LEU A 225 0.37 5.64 5.24
C LEU A 225 -0.89 5.84 6.08
N ASN A 226 -1.68 6.84 5.70
CA ASN A 226 -2.97 7.13 6.29
C ASN A 226 -4.10 6.66 5.37
N THR A 227 -5.07 5.93 5.92
CA THR A 227 -6.29 5.55 5.20
C THR A 227 -7.51 5.98 5.98
N GLN A 228 -8.45 6.58 5.26
CA GLN A 228 -9.76 6.97 5.78
C GLN A 228 -10.82 6.40 4.85
N SER A 229 -11.80 5.70 5.42
CA SER A 229 -12.94 5.18 4.67
C SER A 229 -14.23 5.50 5.40
N TYR A 230 -15.24 5.93 4.65
CA TYR A 230 -16.57 6.26 5.14
C TYR A 230 -17.60 5.52 4.29
N VAL A 231 -18.59 4.90 4.92
CA VAL A 231 -19.65 4.18 4.23
C VAL A 231 -21.02 4.56 4.77
N GLY A 232 -21.97 4.75 3.86
CA GLY A 232 -23.40 4.77 4.14
C GLY A 232 -24.08 3.61 3.43
N GLU A 233 -24.82 2.78 4.15
CA GLU A 233 -25.57 1.64 3.60
C GLU A 233 -27.06 1.80 3.93
N LEU A 234 -27.90 1.65 2.91
CA LEU A 234 -29.34 1.47 3.03
C LEU A 234 -29.68 0.01 2.68
N SER A 235 -30.45 -0.65 3.54
CA SER A 235 -30.91 -2.02 3.28
C SER A 235 -32.36 -2.23 3.70
N TYR A 236 -32.98 -3.29 3.20
CA TYR A 236 -34.33 -3.69 3.56
C TYR A 236 -34.36 -5.18 3.88
N ALA A 237 -34.73 -5.56 5.10
CA ALA A 237 -34.78 -6.96 5.52
C ALA A 237 -36.20 -7.53 5.57
N PHE A 238 -36.34 -8.73 5.05
CA PHE A 238 -37.58 -9.50 5.08
C PHE A 238 -37.28 -10.99 5.25
N THR A 239 -38.23 -11.73 5.80
CA THR A 239 -38.11 -13.17 6.02
C THR A 239 -38.75 -13.94 4.87
N TYR A 240 -38.07 -14.99 4.41
CA TYR A 240 -38.53 -15.96 3.43
C TYR A 240 -38.64 -17.32 4.12
N ARG A 241 -39.85 -17.93 4.07
CA ARG A 241 -40.15 -19.25 4.67
C ARG A 241 -39.73 -19.37 6.15
N ASP A 242 -39.88 -18.29 6.92
CA ASP A 242 -39.64 -18.16 8.36
C ASP A 242 -38.25 -18.49 8.91
N ASN A 243 -37.35 -19.06 8.11
CA ASN A 243 -36.00 -19.45 8.51
C ASN A 243 -34.88 -18.73 7.76
N THR A 244 -35.23 -17.93 6.74
CA THR A 244 -34.24 -17.24 5.89
C THR A 244 -34.53 -15.74 5.90
N LEU A 245 -33.65 -14.94 6.49
CA LEU A 245 -33.68 -13.50 6.35
C LEU A 245 -32.87 -13.08 5.12
N LEU A 246 -33.51 -12.32 4.25
CA LEU A 246 -32.91 -11.71 3.07
C LEU A 246 -32.81 -10.20 3.28
N ARG A 247 -31.66 -9.62 2.94
CA ARG A 247 -31.38 -8.20 3.09
C ARG A 247 -30.66 -7.64 1.85
N PRO A 248 -31.38 -7.28 0.79
CA PRO A 248 -30.82 -6.43 -0.27
C PRO A 248 -30.29 -5.12 0.31
N TYR A 249 -29.18 -4.64 -0.23
CA TYR A 249 -28.54 -3.40 0.21
C TYR A 249 -27.99 -2.59 -0.96
N LEU A 250 -27.93 -1.27 -0.75
CA LEU A 250 -27.24 -0.28 -1.56
C LEU A 250 -26.32 0.51 -0.61
N ALA A 251 -25.05 0.64 -0.95
CA ALA A 251 -24.11 1.44 -0.17
C ALA A 251 -23.29 2.38 -1.05
N LEU A 252 -22.86 3.48 -0.45
CA LEU A 252 -21.87 4.40 -1.00
C LEU A 252 -20.67 4.45 -0.05
N ARG A 253 -19.48 4.26 -0.61
CA ARG A 253 -18.22 4.28 0.13
C ARG A 253 -17.28 5.32 -0.46
N TYR A 254 -16.72 6.16 0.39
CA TYR A 254 -15.65 7.08 0.04
C TYR A 254 -14.37 6.67 0.77
N THR A 255 -13.28 6.47 0.04
CA THR A 255 -12.00 6.02 0.59
C THR A 255 -10.86 6.91 0.08
N VAL A 256 -9.97 7.28 0.99
CA VAL A 256 -8.71 7.97 0.70
C VAL A 256 -7.57 7.19 1.35
N ILE A 257 -6.62 6.74 0.54
CA ILE A 257 -5.36 6.14 0.99
C ILE A 257 -4.25 7.10 0.60
N LYS A 258 -3.49 7.62 1.56
CA LYS A 258 -2.45 8.60 1.34
C LYS A 258 -1.14 8.15 1.98
N GLN A 259 -0.11 8.08 1.17
CA GLN A 259 1.28 7.98 1.61
C GLN A 259 1.93 9.36 1.57
N ASP A 260 2.61 9.76 2.64
CA ASP A 260 3.36 11.02 2.64
C ASP A 260 4.64 10.90 1.79
N GLY A 261 5.14 12.05 1.33
CA GLY A 261 6.41 12.12 0.61
C GLY A 261 7.60 11.86 1.54
N TYR A 262 8.67 11.29 1.00
CA TYR A 262 9.88 10.96 1.77
C TYR A 262 11.14 11.11 0.93
N THR A 263 12.29 11.22 1.58
CA THR A 263 13.61 11.19 0.92
C THR A 263 14.35 9.92 1.34
N GLU A 264 14.95 9.22 0.38
CA GLU A 264 15.79 8.05 0.64
C GLU A 264 17.06 8.43 1.42
N THR A 265 17.62 7.44 2.11
CA THR A 265 18.86 7.50 2.87
C THR A 265 19.68 6.24 2.59
N GLY A 266 20.95 6.24 3.00
CA GLY A 266 21.84 5.08 2.88
C GLY A 266 22.43 4.85 1.49
N VAL A 267 22.35 5.85 0.60
CA VAL A 267 22.85 5.82 -0.78
C VAL A 267 23.47 7.16 -1.17
N SER A 268 24.31 7.17 -2.22
CA SER A 268 25.05 8.37 -2.64
C SER A 268 24.13 9.37 -3.36
N PHE A 269 23.13 8.88 -4.08
CA PHE A 269 22.17 9.66 -4.86
C PHE A 269 20.73 9.39 -4.38
N PRO A 270 20.33 9.92 -3.22
CA PRO A 270 19.01 9.66 -2.67
C PRO A 270 17.90 10.21 -3.59
N LEU A 271 16.81 9.46 -3.70
CA LEU A 271 15.59 9.92 -4.35
C LEU A 271 14.66 10.59 -3.34
N ARG A 272 14.05 11.71 -3.74
CA ARG A 272 12.94 12.35 -3.03
C ARG A 272 11.63 12.03 -3.73
N TYR A 273 10.79 11.24 -3.07
CA TYR A 273 9.46 10.88 -3.53
C TYR A 273 8.42 11.90 -3.10
N ALA A 274 7.50 12.22 -4.00
CA ALA A 274 6.32 13.01 -3.68
C ALA A 274 5.32 12.19 -2.83
N SER A 275 4.35 12.87 -2.22
CA SER A 275 3.20 12.20 -1.63
C SER A 275 2.39 11.50 -2.71
N LEU A 276 1.83 10.34 -2.39
CA LEU A 276 1.01 9.53 -3.28
C LEU A 276 -0.36 9.32 -2.63
N ALA A 277 -1.44 9.58 -3.35
CA ALA A 277 -2.78 9.30 -2.85
C ALA A 277 -3.67 8.61 -3.87
N ASP A 278 -4.48 7.69 -3.37
CA ASP A 278 -5.57 7.00 -4.06
C ASP A 278 -6.89 7.43 -3.42
N ARG A 279 -7.82 7.92 -4.24
CA ARG A 279 -9.11 8.47 -3.84
C ARG A 279 -10.20 7.80 -4.66
N SER A 280 -11.17 7.21 -4.00
CA SER A 280 -12.27 6.50 -4.66
C SER A 280 -13.63 6.79 -4.01
N THR A 281 -14.63 6.91 -4.87
CA THR A 281 -16.06 6.92 -4.52
C THR A 281 -16.71 5.73 -5.20
N THR A 282 -17.13 4.73 -4.41
CA THR A 282 -17.63 3.45 -4.89
C THR A 282 -19.10 3.28 -4.49
N ALA A 283 -19.95 2.87 -5.43
CA ALA A 283 -21.30 2.39 -5.16
C ALA A 283 -21.30 0.86 -5.06
N LEU A 284 -22.00 0.30 -4.08
CA LEU A 284 -22.11 -1.14 -3.84
C LEU A 284 -23.57 -1.55 -3.83
N VAL A 285 -23.91 -2.62 -4.52
CA VAL A 285 -25.24 -3.23 -4.47
C VAL A 285 -25.11 -4.73 -4.25
N GLY A 286 -25.97 -5.30 -3.42
CA GLY A 286 -25.90 -6.73 -3.17
C GLY A 286 -27.04 -7.26 -2.31
N LEU A 287 -26.88 -8.52 -1.91
CA LEU A 287 -27.81 -9.25 -1.08
C LEU A 287 -27.04 -9.92 0.06
N LYS A 288 -27.54 -9.76 1.28
CA LYS A 288 -27.12 -10.54 2.46
C LYS A 288 -28.19 -11.56 2.80
N LEU A 289 -27.76 -12.75 3.23
CA LEU A 289 -28.63 -13.86 3.59
C LEU A 289 -28.24 -14.41 4.96
N HIS A 290 -29.24 -14.69 5.79
CA HIS A 290 -29.08 -15.33 7.09
C HIS A 290 -30.07 -16.50 7.15
N HIS A 291 -29.56 -17.72 7.12
CA HIS A 291 -30.37 -18.93 7.11
C HIS A 291 -30.23 -19.70 8.43
N ALA A 292 -31.29 -19.74 9.23
CA ALA A 292 -31.34 -20.48 10.48
C ALA A 292 -31.49 -21.98 10.18
N MET A 293 -30.38 -22.73 10.25
CA MET A 293 -30.40 -24.19 10.08
C MET A 293 -30.99 -24.89 11.30
N THR A 294 -30.63 -24.41 12.49
CA THR A 294 -31.16 -24.87 13.78
C THR A 294 -31.35 -23.67 14.69
N PRO A 295 -32.02 -23.79 15.85
CA PRO A 295 -32.15 -22.69 16.80
C PRO A 295 -30.81 -22.12 17.31
N ARG A 296 -29.69 -22.84 17.12
CA ARG A 296 -28.35 -22.39 17.53
C ARG A 296 -27.40 -22.11 16.37
N ILE A 297 -27.65 -22.63 15.18
CA ILE A 297 -26.75 -22.51 14.02
C ILE A 297 -27.43 -21.69 12.95
N THR A 298 -26.80 -20.59 12.54
CA THR A 298 -27.21 -19.77 11.41
C THR A 298 -26.07 -19.67 10.41
N LEU A 299 -26.38 -19.90 9.14
CA LEU A 299 -25.47 -19.64 8.03
C LEU A 299 -25.63 -18.20 7.58
N THR A 300 -24.52 -17.53 7.31
CA THR A 300 -24.47 -16.18 6.75
C THR A 300 -23.86 -16.22 5.36
N GLY A 301 -24.32 -15.34 4.50
CA GLY A 301 -23.71 -15.15 3.19
C GLY A 301 -24.00 -13.77 2.63
N SER A 302 -23.14 -13.32 1.74
CA SER A 302 -23.41 -12.12 0.96
C SER A 302 -22.83 -12.24 -0.44
N LEU A 303 -23.50 -11.58 -1.38
CA LEU A 303 -23.01 -11.41 -2.73
C LEU A 303 -23.31 -9.98 -3.15
N GLY A 304 -22.34 -9.32 -3.76
CA GLY A 304 -22.49 -7.96 -4.22
C GLY A 304 -21.57 -7.61 -5.38
N VAL A 305 -21.88 -6.49 -6.00
CA VAL A 305 -21.07 -5.84 -7.02
C VAL A 305 -20.81 -4.42 -6.56
N GLU A 306 -19.56 -4.00 -6.65
CA GLU A 306 -19.15 -2.63 -6.40
C GLU A 306 -18.65 -1.98 -7.69
N HIS A 307 -18.96 -0.70 -7.87
CA HIS A 307 -18.58 0.09 -9.03
C HIS A 307 -18.02 1.45 -8.60
N ASP A 308 -16.80 1.75 -9.03
CA ASP A 308 -16.17 3.04 -8.78
C ASP A 308 -16.82 4.12 -9.67
N LEU A 309 -17.58 5.02 -9.04
CA LEU A 309 -18.17 6.19 -9.67
C LEU A 309 -17.08 7.20 -10.03
N GLU A 310 -16.11 7.36 -9.13
CA GLU A 310 -14.92 8.17 -9.30
C GLU A 310 -13.73 7.42 -8.70
N HIS A 311 -12.60 7.43 -9.40
CA HIS A 311 -11.35 6.85 -8.91
C HIS A 311 -10.20 7.67 -9.49
N ARG A 312 -9.40 8.27 -8.60
CA ARG A 312 -8.24 9.08 -8.97
C ARG A 312 -7.03 8.67 -8.14
N VAL A 313 -5.95 8.37 -8.85
CA VAL A 313 -4.67 7.98 -8.27
C VAL A 313 -3.63 9.00 -8.72
N ASP A 314 -2.83 9.50 -7.78
CA ASP A 314 -1.71 10.38 -8.08
C ASP A 314 -0.57 9.58 -8.72
N ASP A 315 0.27 10.22 -9.55
CA ASP A 315 1.43 9.54 -10.13
C ASP A 315 2.52 9.27 -9.07
N TYR A 316 3.18 8.12 -9.18
CA TYR A 316 4.33 7.80 -8.34
C TYR A 316 5.59 8.45 -8.92
N SER A 317 6.06 9.52 -8.27
CA SER A 317 7.16 10.33 -8.79
C SER A 317 8.31 10.46 -7.78
N ALA A 318 9.52 10.46 -8.32
CA ALA A 318 10.75 10.68 -7.58
C ALA A 318 11.65 11.67 -8.33
N THR A 319 12.41 12.44 -7.55
CA THR A 319 13.40 13.39 -8.07
C THR A 319 14.75 13.14 -7.39
N SER A 320 15.85 13.47 -8.06
CA SER A 320 17.20 13.41 -7.49
C SER A 320 17.99 14.63 -7.93
N THR A 321 18.88 15.12 -7.06
CA THR A 321 19.80 16.20 -7.40
C THR A 321 20.95 15.73 -8.30
N GLY A 322 21.31 14.45 -8.25
CA GLY A 322 22.42 13.90 -9.04
C GLY A 322 22.02 12.90 -10.12
N ILE A 323 20.72 12.63 -10.30
CA ILE A 323 20.19 11.81 -11.39
C ILE A 323 19.14 12.62 -12.14
N SER A 324 19.52 13.13 -13.32
CA SER A 324 18.62 13.86 -14.21
C SER A 324 17.81 12.93 -15.11
N GLY A 325 16.62 13.36 -15.54
CA GLY A 325 15.81 12.65 -16.53
C GLY A 325 14.89 11.56 -15.98
N LEU A 326 14.67 11.52 -14.67
CA LEU A 326 13.64 10.69 -14.06
C LEU A 326 12.24 11.22 -14.42
N THR A 327 11.30 10.30 -14.68
CA THR A 327 9.91 10.60 -15.00
C THR A 327 8.98 10.09 -13.90
N SER A 328 7.75 10.60 -13.87
CA SER A 328 6.69 9.99 -13.08
C SER A 328 6.34 8.60 -13.62
N GLU A 329 5.95 7.71 -12.72
CA GLU A 329 5.40 6.41 -13.03
C GLU A 329 3.92 6.42 -12.73
N ASN A 330 3.13 5.91 -13.68
CA ASN A 330 1.72 5.79 -13.43
C ASN A 330 1.46 4.74 -12.36
N PHE A 331 0.87 5.17 -11.25
CA PHE A 331 0.67 4.26 -10.13
C PHE A 331 -0.43 3.24 -10.43
N ASN A 332 -1.49 3.58 -11.19
CA ASN A 332 -2.47 2.61 -11.69
C ASN A 332 -3.35 3.16 -12.84
N ASP A 333 -3.06 2.77 -14.08
CA ASP A 333 -3.84 3.20 -15.26
C ASP A 333 -4.99 2.25 -15.63
N SER A 334 -4.94 1.01 -15.17
CA SER A 334 -5.94 -0.02 -15.49
C SER A 334 -6.73 -0.40 -14.25
N ILE A 335 -7.40 0.60 -13.67
CA ILE A 335 -8.26 0.40 -12.50
C ILE A 335 -9.45 -0.47 -12.89
N GLN A 336 -9.61 -1.60 -12.21
CA GLN A 336 -10.82 -2.39 -12.33
C GLN A 336 -11.95 -1.71 -11.55
N ARG A 337 -12.78 -0.92 -12.26
CA ARG A 337 -13.86 -0.15 -11.65
C ARG A 337 -15.00 -1.00 -11.13
N THR A 338 -15.35 -2.07 -11.84
CA THR A 338 -16.42 -3.00 -11.43
C THR A 338 -15.82 -4.26 -10.83
N ARG A 339 -16.16 -4.53 -9.58
CA ARG A 339 -15.57 -5.58 -8.76
C ARG A 339 -16.66 -6.39 -8.08
N THR A 340 -16.45 -7.68 -7.94
CA THR A 340 -17.36 -8.55 -7.17
C THR A 340 -16.88 -8.71 -5.74
N VAL A 341 -17.85 -8.82 -4.84
CA VAL A 341 -17.63 -9.10 -3.42
C VAL A 341 -18.53 -10.24 -3.00
N ALA A 342 -18.01 -11.16 -2.19
CA ALA A 342 -18.76 -12.29 -1.69
C ALA A 342 -18.31 -12.65 -0.28
N SER A 343 -19.23 -13.14 0.53
CA SER A 343 -18.89 -13.72 1.82
C SER A 343 -19.72 -14.95 2.12
N ALA A 344 -19.14 -15.84 2.92
CA ALA A 344 -19.80 -17.01 3.46
C ALA A 344 -19.33 -17.21 4.90
N GLY A 345 -20.26 -17.53 5.79
CA GLY A 345 -19.94 -17.71 7.19
C GLY A 345 -21.02 -18.49 7.92
N ALA A 346 -20.77 -18.69 9.21
CA ALA A 346 -21.74 -19.27 10.11
C ALA A 346 -21.50 -18.75 11.53
N TYR A 347 -22.55 -18.75 12.32
CA TYR A 347 -22.43 -18.54 13.75
C TYR A 347 -23.18 -19.58 14.57
N TYR A 348 -22.63 -19.88 15.74
CA TYR A 348 -23.19 -20.74 16.77
C TYR A 348 -23.57 -19.91 17.99
N ALA A 349 -24.85 -19.90 18.33
CA ALA A 349 -25.37 -19.29 19.56
C ALA A 349 -25.11 -20.23 20.75
N VAL A 350 -24.05 -19.94 21.52
CA VAL A 350 -23.70 -20.66 22.76
C VAL A 350 -24.82 -20.47 23.79
N SER A 351 -25.36 -19.25 23.86
CA SER A 351 -26.56 -18.90 24.61
C SER A 351 -27.30 -17.76 23.92
N LYS A 352 -28.40 -17.27 24.50
CA LYS A 352 -29.07 -16.05 24.00
C LYS A 352 -28.17 -14.81 24.01
N LYS A 353 -27.06 -14.84 24.77
CA LYS A 353 -26.16 -13.69 25.02
C LYS A 353 -24.74 -13.95 24.54
N GLN A 354 -24.43 -15.12 24.00
CA GLN A 354 -23.08 -15.49 23.57
C GLN A 354 -23.11 -16.17 22.21
N ARG A 355 -22.20 -15.76 21.31
CA ARG A 355 -22.10 -16.29 19.95
C ARG A 355 -20.65 -16.43 19.53
N ILE A 356 -20.33 -17.53 18.86
CA ILE A 356 -19.07 -17.72 18.12
C ILE A 356 -19.41 -17.63 16.63
N SER A 357 -18.61 -16.89 15.86
CA SER A 357 -18.81 -16.71 14.42
C SER A 357 -17.52 -16.97 13.65
N GLY A 358 -17.66 -17.49 12.44
CA GLY A 358 -16.57 -17.65 11.48
C GLY A 358 -17.04 -17.19 10.11
N ASP A 359 -16.29 -16.29 9.49
CA ASP A 359 -16.62 -15.66 8.21
C ASP A 359 -15.41 -15.70 7.27
N ILE A 360 -15.69 -16.00 6.00
CA ILE A 360 -14.76 -15.87 4.89
C ILE A 360 -15.31 -14.80 3.96
N TYR A 361 -14.47 -13.84 3.61
CA TYR A 361 -14.82 -12.70 2.79
C TYR A 361 -13.85 -12.60 1.62
N TYR A 362 -14.37 -12.48 0.41
CA TYR A 362 -13.62 -12.31 -0.82
C TYR A 362 -14.01 -11.00 -1.49
N GLN A 363 -13.02 -10.24 -1.96
CA GLN A 363 -13.22 -9.06 -2.80
C GLN A 363 -12.19 -9.02 -3.93
N GLN A 364 -12.62 -8.57 -5.10
CA GLN A 364 -11.71 -8.17 -6.17
C GLN A 364 -11.05 -6.84 -5.84
N LEU A 365 -9.79 -6.67 -6.24
CA LEU A 365 -8.97 -5.51 -5.97
C LEU A 365 -8.94 -4.54 -7.16
N PRO A 366 -8.79 -3.22 -6.91
CA PRO A 366 -8.77 -2.23 -7.99
C PRO A 366 -7.47 -2.26 -8.81
N PHE A 367 -6.39 -2.84 -8.26
CA PHE A 367 -5.11 -2.98 -8.95
C PHE A 367 -4.99 -4.39 -9.56
N GLN A 368 -4.76 -4.46 -10.88
CA GLN A 368 -4.35 -5.67 -11.63
C GLN A 368 -5.33 -6.87 -11.66
N SER A 369 -6.62 -6.67 -11.40
CA SER A 369 -7.65 -7.73 -11.46
C SER A 369 -7.39 -8.93 -10.56
N THR A 370 -6.78 -8.68 -9.41
CA THR A 370 -6.51 -9.72 -8.41
C THR A 370 -7.59 -9.76 -7.34
N GLY A 371 -7.49 -10.71 -6.42
CA GLY A 371 -8.41 -10.89 -5.31
C GLY A 371 -7.74 -10.74 -3.95
N SER A 372 -8.55 -10.49 -2.93
CA SER A 372 -8.17 -10.65 -1.54
C SER A 372 -9.18 -11.51 -0.82
N THR A 373 -8.67 -12.39 0.03
CA THR A 373 -9.47 -13.25 0.90
C THR A 373 -9.16 -12.93 2.36
N THR A 374 -10.20 -12.71 3.15
CA THR A 374 -10.13 -12.46 4.58
C THR A 374 -10.91 -13.55 5.32
N ALA A 375 -10.28 -14.18 6.29
CA ALA A 375 -10.93 -15.04 7.27
C ALA A 375 -11.03 -14.30 8.61
N TYR A 376 -12.17 -14.40 9.27
CA TYR A 376 -12.41 -13.78 10.57
C TYR A 376 -13.13 -14.75 11.49
N VAL A 377 -12.59 -14.92 12.69
CA VAL A 377 -13.22 -15.71 13.75
C VAL A 377 -13.42 -14.80 14.95
N SER A 378 -14.63 -14.78 15.49
CA SER A 378 -14.99 -13.91 16.60
C SER A 378 -15.84 -14.63 17.64
N TYR A 379 -15.68 -14.18 18.88
CA TYR A 379 -16.59 -14.46 19.97
C TYR A 379 -17.23 -13.14 20.40
N MET A 380 -18.54 -13.14 20.63
CA MET A 380 -19.27 -11.97 21.12
C MET A 380 -20.14 -12.33 22.32
N ILE A 381 -20.24 -11.39 23.25
CA ILE A 381 -21.04 -11.48 24.47
C ILE A 381 -21.83 -10.19 24.69
N GLY A 382 -23.13 -10.33 24.98
CA GLY A 382 -24.02 -9.24 25.37
C GLY A 382 -24.24 -9.19 26.89
N PHE A 383 -24.38 -7.99 27.44
CA PHE A 383 -24.72 -7.73 28.84
C PHE A 383 -25.67 -6.53 28.98
#